data_AF-A0A267TL38-F1
#
_entry.id   AF-A0A267TL38-F1
#
_cell.length_a   1.000
_cell.length_b   1.000
_cell.length_c   1.000
_cell.angle_alpha   90.00
_cell.angle_beta   90.00
_cell.angle_gamma   90.00
#
_symmetry.space_group_name_H-M   'P 1'
#
loop_
_entity.id
_entity.type
_entity.pdbx_description
1 polymer ?
#
loop_
_entity_poly.entity_id
_entity_poly.type
_entity_poly.pdbx_seq_one_letter_code
_entity_poly.pdbx_strand_id
1 'polypeptide(L)'
;MFFAMISMLVAACKVKQKQHDLSSQDSPSIITELLEGDELTNQLSRTWTINKVNYQADAKKDMLYQRGEVANLRDYSKECFKLSPDGTVIHTDEGGDKHEGKWKLVDNNTKLKMVLEDKKEVLWDILKTDTKTLVLHLSVNARKVNWDIQKLDEIDIPTAAVFAGFFAGIVDENTQNISITYQMSPRG
;
A
#
# COMPACT_ATOMS: atom_id res chain seq x y z
N MET A 1 -20.52 77.46 27.53
CA MET A 1 -20.08 76.97 26.21
C MET A 1 -19.97 75.46 26.31
N PHE A 2 -21.01 74.75 25.92
CA PHE A 2 -21.34 74.24 24.57
C PHE A 2 -20.95 72.76 24.47
N PHE A 3 -22.00 71.95 24.53
CA PHE A 3 -22.02 70.50 24.28
C PHE A 3 -21.61 70.18 22.84
N ALA A 4 -20.92 69.05 22.66
CA ALA A 4 -21.04 68.25 21.46
C ALA A 4 -20.95 66.76 21.85
N MET A 5 -22.09 66.08 21.82
CA MET A 5 -22.16 64.63 21.61
C MET A 5 -21.64 64.32 20.21
N ILE A 6 -21.07 63.13 20.00
CA ILE A 6 -21.49 62.23 18.92
C ILE A 6 -21.19 60.79 19.34
N SER A 7 -22.27 60.03 19.37
CA SER A 7 -22.40 58.61 19.67
C SER A 7 -21.80 57.75 18.56
N MET A 8 -21.10 56.67 18.90
CA MET A 8 -20.91 55.55 17.96
C MET A 8 -21.87 54.42 18.32
N LEU A 9 -22.83 54.20 17.42
CA LEU A 9 -23.76 53.08 17.41
C LEU A 9 -23.00 51.78 17.12
N VAL A 10 -23.11 50.80 18.03
CA VAL A 10 -22.78 49.41 17.75
C VAL A 10 -23.96 48.81 16.97
N ALA A 11 -23.81 48.64 15.67
CA ALA A 11 -24.79 47.94 14.85
C ALA A 11 -24.66 46.42 15.07
N ALA A 12 -25.53 45.87 15.91
CA ALA A 12 -25.76 44.43 16.00
C ALA A 12 -26.51 43.95 14.75
N CYS A 13 -25.79 43.35 13.80
CA CYS A 13 -26.42 42.64 12.68
C CYS A 13 -26.98 41.29 13.16
N LYS A 14 -28.29 41.27 13.42
CA LYS A 14 -29.10 40.04 13.46
C LYS A 14 -29.35 39.59 12.02
N VAL A 15 -28.67 38.54 11.57
CA VAL A 15 -29.07 37.80 10.37
C VAL A 15 -29.75 36.50 10.81
N LYS A 16 -31.08 36.46 10.63
CA LYS A 16 -31.85 35.22 10.59
C LYS A 16 -31.38 34.42 9.38
N GLN A 17 -30.71 33.30 9.59
CA GLN A 17 -30.48 32.34 8.51
C GLN A 17 -31.46 31.17 8.69
N LYS A 18 -32.24 30.99 7.63
CA LYS A 18 -33.36 30.06 7.49
C LYS A 18 -32.90 28.62 7.75
N GLN A 19 -33.68 27.91 8.55
CA GLN A 19 -33.76 26.46 8.53
C GLN A 19 -34.21 26.05 7.12
N HIS A 20 -33.36 25.33 6.42
CA HIS A 20 -33.74 24.55 5.25
C HIS A 20 -33.32 23.12 5.55
N ASP A 21 -34.30 22.29 5.90
CA ASP A 21 -34.20 20.86 5.66
C ASP A 21 -33.95 20.65 4.17
N LEU A 22 -32.94 19.86 3.84
CA LEU A 22 -32.93 18.85 2.78
C LEU A 22 -31.51 18.26 2.62
N SER A 23 -31.48 16.93 2.70
CA SER A 23 -30.54 16.02 2.06
C SER A 23 -29.11 15.92 2.61
N SER A 24 -28.93 14.92 3.45
CA SER A 24 -27.69 14.18 3.65
C SER A 24 -27.22 13.52 2.35
N GLN A 25 -26.23 14.11 1.69
CA GLN A 25 -25.41 13.55 0.61
C GLN A 25 -24.09 14.35 0.58
N ASP A 26 -22.89 13.83 0.40
CA ASP A 26 -22.37 12.48 0.31
C ASP A 26 -20.91 12.65 0.76
N SER A 27 -20.56 12.10 1.93
CA SER A 27 -19.15 11.82 2.18
C SER A 27 -18.81 10.63 1.28
N PRO A 28 -17.75 10.65 0.46
CA PRO A 28 -17.34 9.46 -0.27
C PRO A 28 -16.83 8.45 0.76
N SER A 29 -17.76 7.65 1.30
CA SER A 29 -17.46 6.40 1.95
C SER A 29 -16.68 5.59 0.93
N ILE A 30 -15.46 5.23 1.29
CA ILE A 30 -14.68 4.20 0.61
C ILE A 30 -15.53 2.93 0.71
N ILE A 31 -16.39 2.71 -0.27
CA ILE A 31 -17.08 1.43 -0.47
C ILE A 31 -16.03 0.54 -1.09
N THR A 32 -15.27 -0.15 -0.24
CA THR A 32 -14.76 -1.47 -0.62
C THR A 32 -16.00 -2.33 -0.81
N GLU A 33 -16.50 -2.43 -2.04
CA GLU A 33 -17.47 -3.47 -2.39
C GLU A 33 -16.82 -4.79 -1.96
N LEU A 34 -17.39 -5.42 -0.93
CA LEU A 34 -16.99 -6.75 -0.50
C LEU A 34 -17.43 -7.71 -1.61
N LEU A 35 -16.59 -7.84 -2.63
CA LEU A 35 -16.74 -8.89 -3.63
C LEU A 35 -16.79 -10.23 -2.90
N GLU A 36 -17.72 -11.09 -3.32
CA GLU A 36 -17.74 -12.47 -2.83
C GLU A 36 -16.39 -13.14 -3.12
N GLY A 37 -16.02 -14.15 -2.33
CA GLY A 37 -14.68 -14.76 -2.40
C GLY A 37 -14.30 -15.24 -3.81
N ASP A 38 -15.26 -15.75 -4.57
CA ASP A 38 -15.04 -16.24 -5.93
C ASP A 38 -14.86 -15.10 -6.94
N GLU A 39 -15.58 -14.00 -6.78
CA GLU A 39 -15.46 -12.83 -7.63
C GLU A 39 -14.12 -12.12 -7.42
N LEU A 40 -13.69 -11.93 -6.16
CA LEU A 40 -12.37 -11.37 -5.88
C LEU A 40 -11.24 -12.30 -6.34
N THR A 41 -11.40 -13.61 -6.17
CA THR A 41 -10.42 -14.59 -6.66
C THR A 41 -10.23 -14.46 -8.18
N ASN A 42 -11.33 -14.38 -8.93
CA ASN A 42 -11.30 -14.17 -10.37
C ASN A 42 -10.66 -12.82 -10.75
N GLN A 43 -10.97 -11.76 -10.00
CA GLN A 43 -10.37 -10.45 -10.23
C GLN A 43 -8.86 -10.45 -10.03
N LEU A 44 -8.37 -11.10 -8.96
CA LEU A 44 -6.94 -11.18 -8.65
C LEU A 44 -6.18 -12.14 -9.55
N SER A 45 -6.84 -13.15 -10.13
CA SER A 45 -6.24 -14.21 -10.94
C SER A 45 -5.72 -13.73 -12.31
N ARG A 46 -4.60 -13.03 -12.29
CA ARG A 46 -3.88 -12.53 -13.46
C ARG A 46 -2.41 -12.29 -13.13
N THR A 47 -1.65 -11.84 -14.13
CA THR A 47 -0.28 -11.36 -13.91
C THR A 47 -0.31 -9.87 -13.56
N TRP A 48 0.23 -9.51 -12.41
CA TRP A 48 0.36 -8.14 -11.92
C TRP A 48 1.81 -7.68 -11.98
N THR A 49 2.06 -6.55 -12.62
CA THR A 49 3.40 -5.95 -12.72
C THR A 49 3.50 -4.72 -11.85
N ILE A 50 4.64 -4.53 -11.18
CA ILE A 50 4.87 -3.36 -10.34
C ILE A 50 4.93 -2.09 -11.19
N ASN A 51 4.14 -1.08 -10.82
CA ASN A 51 4.20 0.26 -11.41
C ASN A 51 4.82 1.27 -10.44
N LYS A 52 4.57 1.11 -9.14
CA LYS A 52 5.08 2.01 -8.11
C LYS A 52 5.28 1.27 -6.80
N VAL A 53 6.38 1.58 -6.12
CA VAL A 53 6.72 1.10 -4.79
C VAL A 53 6.92 2.29 -3.87
N ASN A 54 5.98 2.49 -2.95
CA ASN A 54 6.15 3.43 -1.86
C ASN A 54 6.73 2.69 -0.66
N TYR A 55 7.63 3.36 0.06
CA TYR A 55 8.30 2.82 1.22
C TYR A 55 8.18 3.79 2.38
N GLN A 56 7.95 3.26 3.57
CA GLN A 56 7.94 4.05 4.78
C GLN A 56 8.77 3.33 5.83
N ALA A 57 9.73 4.04 6.41
CA ALA A 57 10.53 3.60 7.56
C ALA A 57 10.25 4.53 8.73
N ASP A 58 9.60 4.01 9.77
CA ASP A 58 9.06 4.80 10.87
C ASP A 58 8.24 6.01 10.36
N ALA A 59 8.74 7.24 10.53
CA ALA A 59 8.10 8.46 10.04
C ALA A 59 8.55 8.90 8.63
N LYS A 60 9.64 8.35 8.10
CA LYS A 60 10.21 8.71 6.80
C LYS A 60 9.47 8.00 5.68
N LYS A 61 9.14 8.73 4.62
CA LYS A 61 8.45 8.21 3.43
C LYS A 61 9.29 8.49 2.20
N ASP A 62 9.46 7.48 1.37
CA ASP A 62 10.21 7.52 0.13
C ASP A 62 9.50 6.72 -0.96
N MET A 63 9.93 6.92 -2.19
CA MET A 63 9.50 6.14 -3.35
C MET A 63 10.70 5.37 -3.86
N LEU A 64 10.67 4.04 -3.74
CA LEU A 64 11.78 3.22 -4.22
C LEU A 64 11.77 3.09 -5.74
N TYR A 65 10.56 3.02 -6.31
CA TYR A 65 10.38 2.76 -7.73
C TYR A 65 9.10 3.38 -8.27
N GLN A 66 9.21 3.92 -9.48
CA GLN A 66 8.11 4.24 -10.36
C GLN A 66 8.50 3.88 -11.80
N ARG A 67 7.67 3.07 -12.44
CA ARG A 67 7.91 2.57 -13.79
C ARG A 67 8.00 3.74 -14.77
N GLY A 68 9.09 3.78 -15.54
CA GLY A 68 9.37 4.86 -16.50
C GLY A 68 10.19 6.03 -15.93
N GLU A 69 10.39 6.10 -14.62
CA GLU A 69 11.31 7.09 -14.04
C GLU A 69 12.77 6.66 -14.22
N VAL A 70 13.64 7.65 -14.48
CA VAL A 70 15.07 7.41 -14.76
C VAL A 70 15.89 7.21 -13.48
N ALA A 71 15.47 7.83 -12.38
CA ALA A 71 16.22 7.88 -11.12
C ALA A 71 15.48 7.14 -9.99
N ASN A 72 15.19 5.86 -10.20
CA ASN A 72 14.65 4.99 -9.14
C ASN A 72 15.76 4.59 -8.15
N LEU A 73 15.41 4.46 -6.86
CA LEU A 73 16.34 3.99 -5.82
C LEU A 73 16.59 2.48 -5.90
N ARG A 74 15.66 1.74 -6.49
CA ARG A 74 15.66 0.28 -6.72
C ARG A 74 14.92 -0.03 -8.02
N ASP A 75 15.21 -1.15 -8.68
CA ASP A 75 14.58 -1.47 -9.97
C ASP A 75 13.62 -2.67 -9.88
N TYR A 76 12.35 -2.37 -9.60
CA TYR A 76 11.27 -3.36 -9.55
C TYR A 76 10.67 -3.70 -10.92
N SER A 77 11.35 -3.36 -12.04
CA SER A 77 10.79 -3.51 -13.39
C SER A 77 10.44 -4.96 -13.76
N LYS A 78 11.22 -5.92 -13.24
CA LYS A 78 11.03 -7.36 -13.42
C LYS A 78 10.05 -7.98 -12.43
N GLU A 79 9.88 -7.36 -11.25
CA GLU A 79 9.06 -7.94 -10.20
C GLU A 79 7.59 -8.04 -10.64
N CYS A 80 7.01 -9.22 -10.45
CA CYS A 80 5.61 -9.46 -10.77
C CYS A 80 5.02 -10.63 -9.98
N PHE A 81 3.69 -10.62 -9.87
CA PHE A 81 2.92 -11.68 -9.24
C PHE A 81 1.96 -12.27 -10.27
N LYS A 82 2.16 -13.54 -10.63
CA LYS A 82 1.19 -14.29 -11.43
C LYS A 82 0.32 -15.11 -10.49
N LEU A 83 -0.91 -14.67 -10.28
CA LEU A 83 -1.91 -15.38 -9.49
C LEU A 83 -2.81 -16.19 -10.42
N SER A 84 -2.94 -17.49 -10.15
CA SER A 84 -3.79 -18.38 -10.93
C SER A 84 -5.10 -18.69 -10.16
N PRO A 85 -6.21 -18.98 -10.87
CA PRO A 85 -7.50 -19.33 -10.23
C PRO A 85 -7.45 -20.58 -9.35
N ASP A 86 -6.51 -21.49 -9.61
CA ASP A 86 -6.32 -22.73 -8.84
C ASP A 86 -5.54 -22.53 -7.53
N GLY A 87 -5.29 -21.27 -7.14
CA GLY A 87 -4.54 -20.92 -5.95
C GLY A 87 -3.03 -21.07 -6.09
N THR A 88 -2.48 -21.26 -7.29
CA THR A 88 -1.03 -21.19 -7.52
C THR A 88 -0.55 -19.76 -7.73
N VAL A 89 0.65 -19.45 -7.24
CA VAL A 89 1.33 -18.18 -7.48
C VAL A 89 2.73 -18.43 -8.04
N ILE A 90 3.15 -17.58 -8.98
CA ILE A 90 4.56 -17.40 -9.34
C ILE A 90 4.92 -15.96 -9.02
N HIS A 91 5.84 -15.76 -8.08
CA HIS A 91 6.45 -14.48 -7.79
C HIS A 91 7.77 -14.40 -8.56
N THR A 92 7.93 -13.37 -9.40
CA THR A 92 9.23 -13.02 -9.97
C THR A 92 9.78 -11.88 -9.14
N ASP A 93 10.99 -12.00 -8.60
CA ASP A 93 11.60 -10.97 -7.75
C ASP A 93 12.28 -9.84 -8.55
N GLU A 94 12.94 -8.92 -7.84
CA GLU A 94 13.69 -7.80 -8.42
C GLU A 94 14.83 -8.27 -9.35
N GLY A 95 15.48 -9.38 -9.04
CA GLY A 95 16.53 -9.98 -9.87
C GLY A 95 15.99 -10.61 -11.16
N GLY A 96 14.74 -11.06 -11.11
CA GLY A 96 14.05 -11.78 -12.18
C GLY A 96 13.95 -13.28 -11.93
N ASP A 97 14.35 -13.75 -10.76
CA ASP A 97 14.23 -15.15 -10.36
C ASP A 97 12.78 -15.44 -9.97
N LYS A 98 12.36 -16.69 -10.21
CA LYS A 98 10.98 -17.12 -10.03
C LYS A 98 10.87 -18.02 -8.81
N HIS A 99 9.83 -17.76 -8.02
CA HIS A 99 9.49 -18.47 -6.81
C HIS A 99 8.05 -18.96 -6.92
N GLU A 100 7.86 -20.28 -6.91
CA GLU A 100 6.53 -20.87 -6.98
C GLU A 100 5.89 -20.99 -5.60
N GLY A 101 4.56 -21.04 -5.56
CA GLY A 101 3.87 -21.17 -4.29
C GLY A 101 2.36 -21.31 -4.40
N LYS A 102 1.72 -21.12 -3.27
CA LYS A 102 0.26 -21.08 -3.12
C LYS A 102 -0.20 -19.74 -2.59
N TRP A 103 -1.37 -19.30 -3.04
CA TRP A 103 -2.03 -18.13 -2.51
C TRP A 103 -3.48 -18.41 -2.15
N LYS A 104 -4.01 -17.62 -1.21
CA LYS A 104 -5.43 -17.58 -0.89
C LYS A 104 -5.81 -16.26 -0.24
N LEU A 105 -7.10 -15.96 -0.30
CA LEU A 105 -7.69 -14.86 0.47
C LEU A 105 -7.93 -15.32 1.91
N VAL A 106 -7.62 -14.44 2.87
CA VAL A 106 -7.87 -14.63 4.30
C VAL A 106 -8.41 -13.34 4.91
N ASP A 107 -8.80 -13.40 6.18
CA ASP A 107 -9.32 -12.27 6.95
C ASP A 107 -10.47 -11.55 6.23
N ASN A 108 -11.53 -12.30 5.91
CA ASN A 108 -12.70 -11.80 5.16
C ASN A 108 -12.31 -11.15 3.83
N ASN A 109 -11.38 -11.78 3.10
CA ASN A 109 -10.88 -11.33 1.79
C ASN A 109 -10.12 -10.00 1.82
N THR A 110 -9.71 -9.51 2.99
CA THR A 110 -8.93 -8.27 3.11
C THR A 110 -7.42 -8.50 2.99
N LYS A 111 -6.97 -9.75 3.10
CA LYS A 111 -5.55 -10.11 2.99
C LYS A 111 -5.32 -11.18 1.94
N LEU A 112 -4.23 -11.01 1.21
CA LEU A 112 -3.66 -12.00 0.31
C LEU A 112 -2.55 -12.74 1.05
N LYS A 113 -2.80 -14.01 1.38
CA LYS A 113 -1.80 -14.90 1.96
C LYS A 113 -1.05 -15.62 0.85
N MET A 114 0.27 -15.53 0.86
CA MET A 114 1.17 -16.30 -0.01
C MET A 114 2.05 -17.23 0.82
N VAL A 115 2.32 -18.41 0.30
CA VAL A 115 3.27 -19.38 0.85
C VAL A 115 4.13 -19.85 -0.32
N LEU A 116 5.41 -19.51 -0.29
CA LEU A 116 6.37 -19.85 -1.35
C LEU A 116 7.14 -21.15 -1.01
N GLU A 117 8.10 -21.51 -1.86
CA GLU A 117 8.88 -22.76 -1.77
C GLU A 117 9.62 -22.91 -0.42
N ASP A 118 10.04 -21.79 0.18
CA ASP A 118 10.66 -21.73 1.50
C ASP A 118 9.69 -22.02 2.66
N LYS A 119 8.41 -22.26 2.35
CA LYS A 119 7.28 -22.48 3.27
C LYS A 119 7.00 -21.32 4.21
N LYS A 120 7.61 -20.15 3.97
CA LYS A 120 7.33 -18.96 4.76
C LYS A 120 6.08 -18.31 4.25
N GLU A 121 5.28 -17.84 5.19
CA GLU A 121 4.01 -17.20 4.91
C GLU A 121 4.19 -15.69 4.85
N VAL A 122 3.61 -15.07 3.84
CA VAL A 122 3.59 -13.62 3.67
C VAL A 122 2.14 -13.16 3.57
N LEU A 123 1.77 -12.19 4.41
CA LEU A 123 0.43 -11.63 4.44
C LEU A 123 0.47 -10.20 3.89
N TRP A 124 -0.19 -10.00 2.77
CA TRP A 124 -0.35 -8.69 2.15
C TRP A 124 -1.74 -8.14 2.44
N ASP A 125 -1.82 -6.93 2.95
CA ASP A 125 -3.07 -6.18 3.03
C ASP A 125 -3.49 -5.74 1.62
N ILE A 126 -4.72 -6.02 1.24
CA ILE A 126 -5.31 -5.54 -0.01
C ILE A 126 -5.91 -4.17 0.26
N LEU A 127 -5.18 -3.10 -0.09
CA LEU A 127 -5.66 -1.73 0.13
C LEU A 127 -6.65 -1.29 -0.95
N LYS A 128 -6.46 -1.79 -2.18
CA LYS A 128 -7.32 -1.49 -3.32
C LYS A 128 -7.20 -2.59 -4.36
N THR A 129 -8.32 -2.94 -4.98
CA THR A 129 -8.34 -3.85 -6.11
C THR A 129 -9.47 -3.48 -7.07
N ASP A 130 -9.14 -3.36 -8.35
CA ASP A 130 -10.09 -3.21 -9.46
C ASP A 130 -9.52 -3.93 -10.71
N THR A 131 -10.23 -3.88 -11.83
CA THR A 131 -9.80 -4.55 -13.08
C THR A 131 -8.48 -4.03 -13.66
N LYS A 132 -8.00 -2.87 -13.22
CA LYS A 132 -6.78 -2.21 -13.72
C LYS A 132 -5.70 -2.04 -12.66
N THR A 133 -6.05 -2.15 -11.38
CA THR A 133 -5.20 -1.77 -10.27
C THR A 133 -5.26 -2.80 -9.15
N LEU A 134 -4.09 -3.17 -8.64
CA LEU A 134 -3.97 -3.87 -7.36
C LEU A 134 -2.99 -3.10 -6.49
N VAL A 135 -3.39 -2.79 -5.26
CA VAL A 135 -2.55 -2.16 -4.25
C VAL A 135 -2.40 -3.11 -3.08
N LEU A 136 -1.18 -3.63 -2.90
CA LEU A 136 -0.81 -4.50 -1.79
C LEU A 136 0.09 -3.74 -0.82
N HIS A 137 -0.08 -4.00 0.47
CA HIS A 137 0.70 -3.41 1.54
C HIS A 137 1.26 -4.49 2.46
N LEU A 138 2.53 -4.37 2.81
CA LEU A 138 3.22 -5.22 3.78
C LEU A 138 3.82 -4.34 4.86
N SER A 139 3.52 -4.65 6.12
CA SER A 139 4.14 -4.04 7.29
C SER A 139 5.06 -5.04 7.97
N VAL A 140 6.28 -4.61 8.29
CA VAL A 140 7.32 -5.45 8.88
C VAL A 140 7.91 -4.76 10.10
N ASN A 141 8.02 -5.51 11.20
CA ASN A 141 8.81 -5.09 12.34
C ASN A 141 10.29 -5.37 12.02
N ALA A 142 11.04 -4.32 11.67
CA ALA A 142 12.42 -4.42 11.22
C ALA A 142 13.38 -4.92 12.32
N ARG A 143 13.01 -4.76 13.60
CA ARG A 143 13.78 -5.31 14.75
C ARG A 143 13.68 -6.83 14.87
N LYS A 144 12.70 -7.46 14.23
CA LYS A 144 12.51 -8.92 14.25
C LYS A 144 13.14 -9.65 13.06
N VAL A 145 13.64 -8.90 12.08
CA VAL A 145 14.31 -9.45 10.91
C VAL A 145 15.74 -9.84 11.27
N ASN A 146 16.24 -10.93 10.67
CA ASN A 146 17.63 -11.32 10.77
C ASN A 146 18.50 -10.42 9.87
N TRP A 147 19.35 -9.59 10.47
CA TRP A 147 20.22 -8.64 9.78
C TRP A 147 21.53 -9.26 9.23
N ASP A 148 21.52 -10.56 8.95
CA ASP A 148 22.69 -11.26 8.40
C ASP A 148 22.81 -11.05 6.88
N ILE A 149 23.56 -10.02 6.50
CA ILE A 149 23.85 -9.67 5.10
C ILE A 149 24.70 -10.71 4.35
N GLN A 150 25.18 -11.76 5.00
CA GLN A 150 25.97 -12.82 4.33
C GLN A 150 25.09 -13.90 3.71
N LYS A 151 23.79 -13.92 4.01
CA LYS A 151 22.83 -14.93 3.53
C LYS A 151 21.65 -14.31 2.79
N LEU A 152 21.93 -13.31 1.96
CA LEU A 152 20.90 -12.59 1.20
C LEU A 152 20.13 -13.50 0.25
N ASP A 153 20.70 -14.63 -0.15
CA ASP A 153 20.07 -15.57 -1.08
C ASP A 153 19.01 -16.47 -0.41
N GLU A 154 18.94 -16.48 0.92
CA GLU A 154 18.00 -17.29 1.72
C GLU A 154 16.93 -16.44 2.44
N ILE A 155 16.78 -15.17 2.05
CA ILE A 155 15.90 -14.24 2.74
C ILE A 155 14.46 -14.33 2.25
N ASP A 156 13.52 -14.21 3.18
CA ASP A 156 12.11 -14.10 2.86
C ASP A 156 11.74 -12.69 2.39
N ILE A 157 10.54 -12.56 1.82
CA ILE A 157 10.00 -11.28 1.34
C ILE A 157 10.02 -10.19 2.42
N PRO A 158 9.58 -10.42 3.68
CA PRO A 158 9.68 -9.40 4.73
C PRO A 158 11.11 -8.91 4.98
N THR A 159 12.07 -9.82 5.01
CA THR A 159 13.49 -9.51 5.16
C THR A 159 14.03 -8.74 3.95
N ALA A 160 13.68 -9.17 2.73
CA ALA A 160 14.01 -8.46 1.50
C ALA A 160 13.47 -7.03 1.50
N ALA A 161 12.25 -6.81 2.00
CA ALA A 161 11.66 -5.47 2.12
C ALA A 161 12.45 -4.56 3.09
N VAL A 162 12.97 -5.10 4.20
CA VAL A 162 13.87 -4.34 5.10
C VAL A 162 15.17 -4.00 4.38
N PHE A 163 15.80 -4.97 3.72
CA PHE A 163 17.06 -4.75 3.02
C PHE A 163 16.93 -3.80 1.81
N ALA A 164 15.79 -3.77 1.13
CA ALA A 164 15.52 -2.79 0.08
C ALA A 164 15.64 -1.35 0.61
N GLY A 165 15.09 -1.08 1.80
CA GLY A 165 15.23 0.20 2.48
C GLY A 165 16.65 0.49 2.98
N PHE A 166 17.36 -0.53 3.46
CA PHE A 166 18.76 -0.40 3.90
C PHE A 166 19.68 -0.01 2.73
N PHE A 167 19.60 -0.73 1.61
CA PHE A 167 20.40 -0.44 0.42
C PHE A 167 20.03 0.89 -0.25
N ALA A 168 18.80 1.35 -0.07
CA ALA A 168 18.37 2.69 -0.50
C ALA A 168 18.82 3.81 0.48
N GLY A 169 19.48 3.48 1.60
CA GLY A 169 19.94 4.46 2.59
C GLY A 169 18.83 5.04 3.47
N ILE A 170 17.66 4.39 3.52
CA ILE A 170 16.48 4.86 4.26
C ILE A 170 16.41 4.25 5.66
N VAL A 171 16.82 2.99 5.78
CA VAL A 171 16.71 2.13 6.98
C VAL A 171 18.10 1.86 7.55
N ASP A 172 18.15 1.74 8.86
CA ASP A 172 19.31 1.28 9.62
C ASP A 172 18.89 0.25 10.68
N GLU A 173 19.87 -0.26 11.44
CA GLU A 173 19.65 -1.19 12.57
C GLU A 173 18.73 -0.65 13.68
N ASN A 174 18.49 0.66 13.70
CA ASN A 174 17.66 1.32 14.71
C ASN A 174 16.20 1.46 14.32
N THR A 175 15.89 1.31 13.03
CA THR A 175 14.54 1.41 12.49
C THR A 175 13.62 0.38 13.14
N GLN A 176 12.43 0.81 13.56
CA GLN A 176 11.50 -0.07 14.28
C GLN A 176 10.58 -0.80 13.31
N ASN A 177 9.93 -0.04 12.44
CA ASN A 177 8.94 -0.57 11.51
C ASN A 177 9.22 -0.05 10.11
N ILE A 178 9.06 -0.94 9.14
CA ILE A 178 8.96 -0.54 7.75
C ILE A 178 7.62 -0.96 7.20
N SER A 179 7.21 -0.29 6.14
CA SER A 179 6.14 -0.78 5.30
C SER A 179 6.45 -0.51 3.84
N ILE A 180 6.02 -1.43 3.00
CA ILE A 180 6.19 -1.36 1.56
C ILE A 180 4.82 -1.52 0.91
N THR A 181 4.51 -0.63 -0.03
CA THR A 181 3.23 -0.62 -0.73
C THR A 181 3.46 -0.72 -2.22
N TYR A 182 2.95 -1.79 -2.81
CA TYR A 182 3.03 -2.08 -4.23
C TYR A 182 1.74 -1.63 -4.90
N GLN A 183 1.87 -0.74 -5.89
CA GLN A 183 0.80 -0.43 -6.82
C GLN A 183 1.12 -1.09 -8.16
N MET A 184 0.19 -1.91 -8.63
CA MET A 184 0.37 -2.79 -9.79
C MET A 184 -0.75 -2.62 -10.80
N SER A 185 -0.47 -3.01 -12.03
CA SER A 185 -1.46 -3.18 -13.10
C SER A 185 -1.39 -4.57 -13.68
N PRO A 186 -2.47 -5.06 -14.33
CA PRO A 186 -2.40 -6.28 -15.09
C PRO A 186 -1.36 -6.14 -16.22
N ARG A 187 -0.60 -7.22 -16.45
CA ARG A 187 0.22 -7.36 -17.65
C ARG A 187 -0.72 -7.62 -18.83
N GLY A 188 -0.63 -6.78 -19.85
CA GLY A 188 -1.35 -6.93 -21.12
C GLY A 188 -0.88 -8.13 -21.94
#